data_AF-A0A936GG28-F1
#
_entry.id   AF-A0A936GG28-F1
#
_cell.length_a   1.000
_cell.length_b   1.000
_cell.length_c   1.000
_cell.angle_alpha   90.00
_cell.angle_beta   90.00
_cell.angle_gamma   90.00
#
_symmetry.space_group_name_H-M   'P 1'
#
loop_
_entity.id
_entity.type
_entity.pdbx_description
1 polymer ?
#
loop_
_entity_poly.entity_id
_entity_poly.type
_entity_poly.pdbx_seq_one_letter_code
_entity_poly.pdbx_strand_id
1 'polypeptide(L)'
;MKILIIFSIFIIFSFDVCAQVGIINLAPDASAALQVTSPLNDKGVLMPRLSEEQVDAIAAPATGLLVFDFSNNVLKFFDGAHWVQIGTTSQTADPTTILLKDGGDLYYNTVTNNLNYYNGAAWRKFVKTGTAL
;
A
#
# COMPACT_ATOMS: atom_id res chain seq x y z
N MET A 1 43.89 33.93 -12.09
CA MET A 1 43.39 33.33 -10.82
C MET A 1 41.89 33.51 -10.62
N LYS A 2 41.31 34.70 -10.89
CA LYS A 2 39.85 34.95 -10.76
C LYS A 2 38.96 34.06 -11.66
N ILE A 3 39.39 33.82 -12.91
CA ILE A 3 38.65 32.96 -13.87
C ILE A 3 38.59 31.48 -13.42
N LEU A 4 39.60 31.03 -12.67
CA LEU A 4 39.72 29.64 -12.19
C LEU A 4 38.80 29.38 -11.00
N ILE A 5 38.54 30.41 -10.19
CA ILE A 5 37.60 30.37 -9.06
C ILE A 5 36.15 30.29 -9.57
N ILE A 6 35.82 30.99 -10.66
CA ILE A 6 34.49 30.94 -11.28
C ILE A 6 34.19 29.55 -11.86
N PHE A 7 35.18 28.92 -12.48
CA PHE A 7 35.04 27.56 -13.02
C PHE A 7 34.86 26.49 -11.93
N SER A 8 35.53 26.66 -10.78
CA SER A 8 35.38 25.79 -9.60
C SER A 8 34.01 25.92 -8.94
N ILE A 9 33.36 27.09 -9.02
CA ILE A 9 32.01 27.33 -8.47
C ILE A 9 30.93 26.66 -9.34
N PHE A 10 31.16 26.58 -10.66
CA PHE A 10 30.22 25.94 -11.60
C PHE A 10 30.17 24.40 -11.44
N ILE A 11 31.28 23.77 -11.05
CA ILE A 11 31.38 22.31 -10.86
C ILE A 11 30.70 21.83 -9.56
N ILE A 12 30.55 22.72 -8.57
CA ILE A 12 29.91 22.40 -7.28
C ILE A 12 28.37 22.51 -7.37
N PHE A 13 27.82 23.03 -8.48
CA PHE A 13 26.38 23.22 -8.66
C PHE A 13 25.63 22.03 -9.29
N SER A 14 26.33 20.93 -9.59
CA SER A 14 25.71 19.71 -10.10
C SER A 14 25.23 18.83 -8.95
N PHE A 15 24.07 19.17 -8.39
CA PHE A 15 23.29 18.19 -7.62
C PHE A 15 22.48 17.35 -8.61
N ASP A 16 22.65 16.03 -8.57
CA ASP A 16 21.67 15.11 -9.14
C ASP A 16 20.40 15.19 -8.30
N VAL A 17 19.42 15.99 -8.75
CA VAL A 17 18.07 15.92 -8.20
C VAL A 17 17.36 14.75 -8.88
N CYS A 18 17.32 13.60 -8.23
CA CYS A 18 16.44 12.51 -8.62
C CYS A 18 15.00 12.83 -8.19
N ALA A 19 14.31 13.68 -8.96
CA ALA A 19 12.85 13.74 -8.93
C ALA A 19 12.30 12.85 -10.05
N GLN A 20 12.00 11.59 -9.75
CA GLN A 20 11.23 10.72 -10.66
C GLN A 20 9.83 10.53 -10.10
N VAL A 21 8.93 11.45 -10.46
CA VAL A 21 7.54 11.06 -10.70
C VAL A 21 7.20 11.49 -12.11
N GLY A 22 7.68 10.73 -13.08
CA GLY A 22 7.10 10.76 -14.42
C GLY A 22 5.74 10.08 -14.37
N ILE A 23 4.67 10.86 -14.27
CA ILE A 23 3.28 10.42 -14.50
C ILE A 23 3.10 10.27 -16.02
N ILE A 24 3.87 9.40 -16.69
CA ILE A 24 3.96 9.50 -18.16
C ILE A 24 3.00 8.52 -18.84
N ASN A 25 1.75 8.96 -18.91
CA ASN A 25 0.89 8.70 -20.06
C ASN A 25 0.57 10.08 -20.68
N LEU A 26 0.69 10.23 -22.01
CA LEU A 26 0.38 11.50 -22.68
C LEU A 26 -1.12 11.82 -22.70
N ALA A 27 -1.97 10.85 -22.32
CA ALA A 27 -3.41 11.01 -22.13
C ALA A 27 -3.90 10.15 -20.94
N PRO A 28 -3.76 10.62 -19.69
CA PRO A 28 -4.40 9.95 -18.56
C PRO A 28 -5.92 9.85 -18.78
N ASP A 29 -6.56 8.83 -18.21
CA ASP A 29 -8.02 8.68 -18.28
C ASP A 29 -8.71 9.92 -17.70
N ALA A 30 -9.78 10.40 -18.35
CA ALA A 30 -10.49 11.61 -17.94
C ALA A 30 -11.10 11.51 -16.53
N SER A 31 -11.29 10.30 -16.00
CA SER A 31 -11.76 10.05 -14.64
C SER A 31 -10.64 9.89 -13.60
N ALA A 32 -9.36 9.88 -14.00
CA ALA A 32 -8.24 9.62 -13.10
C ALA A 32 -7.58 10.92 -12.62
N ALA A 33 -7.62 11.14 -11.29
CA ALA A 33 -6.83 12.19 -10.66
C ALA A 33 -5.32 11.84 -10.61
N LEU A 34 -4.97 10.55 -10.65
CA LEU A 34 -3.61 10.04 -10.72
C LEU A 34 -3.59 8.71 -11.49
N GLN A 35 -2.81 8.63 -12.57
CA GLN A 35 -2.56 7.39 -13.30
C GLN A 35 -1.05 7.15 -13.39
N VAL A 36 -0.57 6.05 -12.79
CA VAL A 36 0.83 5.62 -12.91
C VAL A 36 0.89 4.45 -13.87
N THR A 37 1.63 4.60 -14.96
CA THR A 37 1.79 3.56 -15.99
C THR A 37 3.28 3.29 -16.21
N SER A 38 3.69 2.02 -16.20
CA SER A 38 5.01 1.62 -16.70
C SER A 38 4.89 1.32 -18.19
N PRO A 39 5.65 1.98 -19.09
CA PRO A 39 5.59 1.71 -20.53
C PRO A 39 5.88 0.26 -20.89
N LEU A 40 6.69 -0.43 -20.09
CA LEU A 40 7.06 -1.84 -20.30
C LEU A 40 6.31 -2.80 -19.36
N ASN A 41 5.35 -2.30 -18.56
CA ASN A 41 4.61 -3.08 -17.57
C ASN A 41 5.50 -3.82 -16.55
N ASP A 42 6.68 -3.29 -16.25
CA ASP A 42 7.72 -3.93 -15.42
C ASP A 42 8.04 -3.16 -14.13
N LYS A 43 7.31 -2.06 -13.84
CA LYS A 43 7.48 -1.24 -12.62
C LYS A 43 6.17 -1.16 -11.85
N GLY A 44 6.28 -0.92 -10.54
CA GLY A 44 5.16 -0.66 -9.65
C GLY A 44 5.32 0.67 -8.90
N VAL A 45 4.40 0.93 -7.97
CA VAL A 45 4.46 2.09 -7.06
C VAL A 45 5.06 1.64 -5.73
N LEU A 46 6.12 2.31 -5.29
CA LEU A 46 6.68 2.12 -3.96
C LEU A 46 6.01 3.09 -2.99
N MET A 47 5.29 2.57 -2.00
CA MET A 47 4.67 3.38 -0.94
C MET A 47 5.72 3.87 0.07
N PRO A 48 5.44 4.93 0.86
CA PRO A 48 6.30 5.34 1.96
C PRO A 48 6.62 4.15 2.87
N ARG A 49 7.91 3.89 3.06
CA ARG A 49 8.41 2.78 3.89
C ARG A 49 8.83 3.31 5.25
N LEU A 50 8.10 2.93 6.28
CA LEU A 50 8.28 3.42 7.65
C LEU A 50 8.45 2.22 8.60
N SER A 51 9.19 2.40 9.71
CA SER A 51 9.16 1.44 10.81
C SER A 51 7.84 1.56 11.56
N GLU A 52 7.50 0.58 12.38
CA GLU A 52 6.28 0.65 13.20
C GLU A 52 6.22 1.93 14.05
N GLU A 53 7.32 2.26 14.73
CA GLU A 53 7.45 3.48 15.53
C GLU A 53 7.26 4.75 14.69
N GLN A 54 7.70 4.76 13.43
CA GLN A 54 7.52 5.90 12.53
C GLN A 54 6.08 6.00 12.03
N VAL A 55 5.38 4.88 11.84
CA VAL A 55 3.96 4.86 11.49
C VAL A 55 3.12 5.42 12.65
N ASP A 56 3.40 4.96 13.87
CA ASP A 56 2.71 5.43 15.09
C ASP A 56 3.00 6.90 15.40
N ALA A 57 4.16 7.40 15.00
CA ALA A 57 4.55 8.80 15.18
C ALA A 57 3.90 9.78 14.19
N ILE A 58 3.15 9.30 13.18
CA ILE A 58 2.43 10.20 12.25
C ILE A 58 1.32 10.92 13.01
N ALA A 59 1.49 12.23 13.21
CA ALA A 59 0.47 13.05 13.86
C ALA A 59 -0.70 13.33 12.90
N ALA A 60 -1.93 13.08 13.38
CA ALA A 60 -3.18 13.32 12.65
C ALA A 60 -3.18 12.75 11.21
N PRO A 61 -2.97 11.43 11.02
CA PRO A 61 -2.98 10.81 9.70
C PRO A 61 -4.34 10.98 9.03
N ALA A 62 -4.34 11.20 7.71
CA ALA A 62 -5.56 11.29 6.94
C ALA A 62 -6.21 9.90 6.79
N THR A 63 -7.54 9.82 6.86
CA THR A 63 -8.27 8.59 6.51
C THR A 63 -7.91 8.14 5.09
N GLY A 64 -7.56 6.87 4.94
CA GLY A 64 -7.09 6.28 3.69
C GLY A 64 -5.59 6.45 3.40
N LEU A 65 -4.82 7.08 4.30
CA LEU A 65 -3.36 7.18 4.16
C LEU A 65 -2.74 5.78 4.14
N LEU A 66 -1.94 5.48 3.12
CA LEU A 66 -1.28 4.19 2.91
C LEU A 66 0.21 4.26 3.22
N VAL A 67 0.72 3.27 3.96
CA VAL A 67 2.15 3.13 4.29
C VAL A 67 2.56 1.67 4.25
N PHE A 68 3.81 1.41 3.90
CA PHE A 68 4.42 0.09 4.07
C PHE A 68 5.24 0.08 5.36
N ASP A 69 4.78 -0.68 6.35
CA ASP A 69 5.51 -0.92 7.59
C ASP A 69 6.58 -1.98 7.34
N PHE A 70 7.85 -1.55 7.26
CA PHE A 70 8.96 -2.47 7.02
C PHE A 70 9.40 -3.25 8.26
N SER A 71 8.99 -2.85 9.46
CA SER A 71 9.27 -3.60 10.68
C SER A 71 8.48 -4.91 10.71
N ASN A 72 7.20 -4.84 10.35
CA ASN A 72 6.32 -6.02 10.31
C ASN A 72 6.16 -6.63 8.90
N ASN A 73 6.73 -5.97 7.87
CA ASN A 73 6.64 -6.39 6.46
C ASN A 73 5.19 -6.44 5.95
N VAL A 74 4.40 -5.42 6.28
CA VAL A 74 2.97 -5.35 5.96
C VAL A 74 2.58 -4.00 5.39
N LEU A 75 1.55 -4.02 4.55
CA LEU A 75 0.90 -2.81 4.08
C LEU A 75 -0.16 -2.37 5.11
N LYS A 76 -0.21 -1.09 5.46
CA LYS A 76 -1.20 -0.52 6.38
C LYS A 76 -1.94 0.66 5.75
N PHE A 77 -3.19 0.84 6.14
CA PHE A 77 -3.94 2.09 5.89
C PHE A 77 -4.49 2.65 7.20
N PHE A 78 -4.66 3.97 7.27
CA PHE A 78 -5.35 4.58 8.40
C PHE A 78 -6.85 4.62 8.14
N ASP A 79 -7.67 4.01 9.00
CA ASP A 79 -9.13 3.94 8.82
C ASP A 79 -9.89 5.21 9.31
N GLY A 80 -9.15 6.17 9.88
CA GLY A 80 -9.71 7.36 10.55
C GLY A 80 -9.55 7.34 12.06
N ALA A 81 -9.25 6.19 12.65
CA ALA A 81 -9.00 6.01 14.08
C ALA A 81 -7.73 5.18 14.37
N HIS A 82 -7.47 4.13 13.59
CA HIS A 82 -6.38 3.18 13.79
C HIS A 82 -5.63 2.88 12.49
N TRP A 83 -4.37 2.45 12.63
CA TRP A 83 -3.63 1.82 11.54
C TRP A 83 -4.07 0.36 11.39
N VAL A 84 -4.62 0.04 10.23
CA VAL A 84 -5.15 -1.28 9.90
C VAL A 84 -4.26 -1.95 8.86
N GLN A 85 -3.87 -3.20 9.13
CA GLN A 85 -3.12 -4.02 8.18
C GLN A 85 -3.99 -4.47 7.01
N ILE A 86 -3.47 -4.33 5.80
CA ILE A 86 -4.06 -4.91 4.58
C ILE A 86 -3.45 -6.30 4.39
N GLY A 87 -4.26 -7.33 4.61
CA GLY A 87 -3.86 -8.73 4.42
C GLY A 87 -4.88 -9.69 5.02
N THR A 88 -4.67 -10.99 4.82
CA THR A 88 -5.51 -12.03 5.43
C THR A 88 -4.73 -12.74 6.54
N THR A 89 -5.42 -13.15 7.60
CA THR A 89 -4.85 -14.14 8.51
C THR A 89 -5.00 -15.52 7.87
N SER A 90 -3.92 -16.31 7.83
CA SER A 90 -3.95 -17.70 7.37
C SER A 90 -3.91 -18.63 8.56
N GLN A 91 -4.87 -19.54 8.67
CA GLN A 91 -5.02 -20.43 9.83
C GLN A 91 -5.56 -21.79 9.41
N THR A 92 -5.30 -22.79 10.25
CA THR A 92 -5.52 -24.21 9.96
C THR A 92 -6.95 -24.69 10.19
N ALA A 93 -7.86 -23.87 10.74
CA ALA A 93 -9.26 -24.22 10.94
C ALA A 93 -10.14 -22.97 11.07
N ASP A 94 -11.45 -23.15 10.90
CA ASP A 94 -12.42 -22.06 11.06
C ASP A 94 -12.22 -21.36 12.42
N PRO A 95 -12.11 -20.02 12.44
CA PRO A 95 -12.01 -19.23 13.64
C PRO A 95 -13.19 -19.45 14.60
N THR A 96 -13.08 -20.40 15.54
CA THR A 96 -14.11 -20.60 16.57
C THR A 96 -13.98 -19.62 17.72
N THR A 97 -12.76 -19.13 18.00
CA THR A 97 -12.43 -18.31 19.19
C THR A 97 -11.61 -17.06 18.91
N ILE A 98 -11.47 -16.66 17.65
CA ILE A 98 -10.54 -15.58 17.33
C ILE A 98 -11.18 -14.24 17.68
N LEU A 99 -10.43 -13.44 18.43
CA LEU A 99 -10.70 -12.07 18.89
C LEU A 99 -10.81 -11.05 17.74
N LEU A 100 -11.04 -11.53 16.51
CA LEU A 100 -11.08 -10.81 15.24
C LEU A 100 -12.43 -11.13 14.58
N LYS A 101 -13.50 -10.59 15.15
CA LYS A 101 -14.86 -10.69 14.61
C LYS A 101 -15.36 -9.28 14.30
N ASP A 102 -14.53 -8.50 13.63
CA ASP A 102 -14.98 -7.22 13.11
C ASP A 102 -15.53 -7.42 11.69
N GLY A 103 -16.58 -6.68 11.37
CA GLY A 103 -17.22 -6.79 10.07
C GLY A 103 -16.21 -6.49 8.95
N GLY A 104 -16.06 -7.42 8.01
CA GLY A 104 -15.12 -7.29 6.88
C GLY A 104 -13.84 -8.11 7.00
N ASP A 105 -13.57 -8.75 8.14
CA ASP A 105 -12.39 -9.59 8.31
C ASP A 105 -12.32 -10.70 7.25
N LEU A 106 -11.11 -10.97 6.73
CA LEU A 106 -10.84 -11.98 5.71
C LEU A 106 -9.98 -13.10 6.28
N TYR A 107 -10.36 -14.34 6.02
CA TYR A 107 -9.68 -15.53 6.49
C TYR A 107 -9.55 -16.59 5.39
N TYR A 108 -8.35 -17.13 5.20
CA TYR A 108 -8.14 -18.28 4.31
C TYR A 108 -8.07 -19.59 5.09
N ASN A 109 -9.02 -20.48 4.83
CA ASN A 109 -9.06 -21.81 5.42
C ASN A 109 -8.22 -22.78 4.58
N THR A 110 -7.09 -23.22 5.12
CA THR A 110 -6.17 -24.15 4.44
C THR A 110 -6.69 -25.60 4.40
N VAL A 111 -7.67 -25.95 5.25
CA VAL A 111 -8.33 -27.28 5.25
C VAL A 111 -9.44 -27.33 4.20
N THR A 112 -10.31 -26.33 4.18
CA THR A 112 -11.44 -26.28 3.22
C THR A 112 -11.08 -25.60 1.90
N ASN A 113 -9.86 -25.06 1.79
CA ASN A 113 -9.31 -24.35 0.63
C ASN A 113 -10.21 -23.19 0.17
N ASN A 114 -10.77 -22.45 1.14
CA ASN A 114 -11.74 -21.39 0.91
C ASN A 114 -11.27 -20.07 1.52
N LEU A 115 -11.44 -18.99 0.77
CA LEU A 115 -11.44 -17.64 1.33
C LEU A 115 -12.82 -17.35 1.94
N ASN A 116 -12.84 -16.86 3.16
CA ASN A 116 -14.03 -16.50 3.91
C ASN A 116 -13.95 -15.03 4.36
N TYR A 117 -15.10 -14.38 4.52
CA TYR A 117 -15.25 -13.08 5.17
C TYR A 117 -16.17 -13.16 6.39
N TYR A 118 -15.94 -12.30 7.38
CA TYR A 118 -16.86 -12.13 8.50
C TYR A 118 -17.89 -11.05 8.16
N ASN A 119 -19.18 -11.40 8.17
CA ASN A 119 -20.26 -10.46 7.83
C ASN A 119 -20.81 -9.68 9.04
N GLY A 120 -20.10 -9.69 10.18
CA GLY A 120 -20.56 -9.14 11.45
C GLY A 120 -21.38 -10.10 12.31
N ALA A 121 -21.76 -11.27 11.79
CA ALA A 121 -22.47 -12.31 12.56
C ALA A 121 -21.80 -13.68 12.44
N ALA A 122 -21.40 -14.08 11.23
CA ALA A 122 -20.78 -15.38 10.96
C ALA A 122 -19.76 -15.28 9.83
N TRP A 123 -18.85 -16.25 9.80
CA TRP A 123 -18.00 -16.48 8.65
C TRP A 123 -18.83 -16.96 7.46
N ARG A 124 -18.59 -16.37 6.30
CA ARG A 124 -19.22 -16.67 5.01
C ARG A 124 -18.12 -16.92 3.98
N LYS A 125 -18.29 -17.94 3.15
CA LYS A 125 -17.37 -18.22 2.04
C LYS A 125 -17.56 -17.20 0.92
N PHE A 126 -16.46 -16.75 0.32
CA PHE A 126 -16.53 -16.09 -0.98
C PHE A 126 -16.97 -17.11 -2.03
N VAL A 127 -18.13 -16.89 -2.61
CA VAL A 127 -18.63 -17.67 -3.74
C VAL A 127 -18.52 -16.77 -4.96
N LYS A 128 -17.93 -17.28 -6.05
CA LYS A 128 -17.96 -16.59 -7.33
C LYS A 128 -19.42 -16.47 -7.78
N THR A 129 -20.03 -15.30 -7.62
CA THR A 129 -21.36 -15.01 -8.14
C THR A 129 -21.20 -14.33 -9.50
N GLY A 130 -21.31 -15.13 -10.56
CA GLY A 130 -21.32 -14.64 -11.94
C GLY A 130 -20.87 -15.70 -12.95
N THR A 131 -21.71 -15.94 -13.96
CA THR A 131 -21.31 -16.56 -15.23
C THR A 131 -20.17 -15.75 -15.82
N ALA A 132 -19.18 -16.41 -16.42
CA ALA A 132 -18.08 -15.71 -17.11
C ALA A 132 -18.67 -14.70 -18.10
N LEU A 133 -18.27 -13.43 -17.95
CA LEU A 133 -18.47 -12.39 -18.97
C LEU A 133 -17.55 -12.69 -20.16
#